data_AF-A0A9W8WQP6-F1
#
_entry.id   AF-A0A9W8WQP6-F1
#
_cell.length_a   1.000
_cell.length_b   1.000
_cell.length_c   1.000
_cell.angle_alpha   90.00
_cell.angle_beta   90.00
_cell.angle_gamma   90.00
#
_symmetry.space_group_name_H-M   'P 1'
#
loop_
_entity.id
_entity.type
_entity.pdbx_description
1 polymer ?
#
loop_
_entity_poly.entity_id
_entity_poly.type
_entity_poly.pdbx_seq_one_letter_code
_entity_poly.pdbx_strand_id
1 'polypeptide(L)'
;MSKPRGRLPKKRTAAEKSKRRLGVTAAKKRSPPVRIQPERASKIQKTVPKANSGKRVNGGATINDAYVLSDSEDENVDSQRQIAIDSLTPPRQTLKIDSPGSEDDLRPIPTPILTSSHTNNLQSELVRMKAAHAKEIECLQQQLHASGAKVKQIKEDAERQALDLQRRQSITSDKQTADREAELELERRRTSDLTWECDHLRKEMEAARSCLKGELDLIQRRDEYERLYKEEQDTNAELVRGLEEKEREATRKAESMAAEIQELARQIEDLRRKNTDLMNENATLRTTVPSSQYTEDSLKSSSPAPSLSSLQSASLSDNDVKLANVRKTYITVKKRYDNLHSVASNISTATRPWDYGNFGEFGAYLRQLKTALDENGAAEQGSVLVLHGAKNE
;
A
#
# COMPACT_ATOMS: atom_id res chain seq x y z
N MET A 1 28.62 44.65 20.22
CA MET A 1 28.95 43.38 19.53
C MET A 1 27.71 42.93 18.76
N SER A 2 27.51 43.51 17.58
CA SER A 2 26.31 43.37 16.76
C SER A 2 26.50 42.26 15.72
N LYS A 3 25.62 41.27 15.70
CA LYS A 3 25.57 40.26 14.63
C LYS A 3 24.49 40.67 13.60
N PRO A 4 24.80 40.75 12.30
CA PRO A 4 23.81 41.09 11.29
C PRO A 4 22.94 39.88 10.93
N ARG A 5 21.63 40.11 10.81
CA ARG A 5 20.64 39.13 10.34
C ARG A 5 20.80 38.91 8.83
N GLY A 6 21.15 37.69 8.43
CA GLY A 6 21.13 37.25 7.03
C GLY A 6 19.70 37.09 6.50
N ARG A 7 19.39 37.75 5.38
CA ARG A 7 18.17 37.55 4.60
C ARG A 7 18.32 36.32 3.71
N LEU A 8 17.34 35.41 3.74
CA LEU A 8 17.19 34.35 2.75
C LEU A 8 16.37 34.83 1.54
N PRO A 9 16.70 34.38 0.30
CA PRO A 9 16.03 34.83 -0.91
C PRO A 9 14.69 34.12 -1.18
N LYS A 10 13.72 34.92 -1.64
CA LYS A 10 12.41 34.48 -2.17
C LYS A 10 12.57 33.56 -3.39
N LYS A 11 12.08 32.32 -3.31
CA LYS A 11 11.84 31.48 -4.49
C LYS A 11 10.60 32.01 -5.24
N ARG A 12 10.82 32.35 -6.52
CA ARG A 12 9.78 32.70 -7.49
C ARG A 12 9.01 31.45 -7.91
N THR A 13 7.70 31.52 -7.92
CA THR A 13 6.81 30.56 -8.60
C THR A 13 6.81 30.86 -10.09
N ALA A 14 7.27 29.90 -10.89
CA ALA A 14 7.13 29.95 -12.34
C ALA A 14 5.75 29.42 -12.71
N ALA A 15 4.92 30.33 -13.22
CA ALA A 15 3.76 29.98 -14.03
C ALA A 15 4.24 29.70 -15.46
N GLU A 16 3.93 28.54 -16.02
CA GLU A 16 3.94 28.40 -17.48
C GLU A 16 2.83 27.48 -17.97
N LYS A 17 1.99 28.09 -18.82
CA LYS A 17 0.92 27.49 -19.60
C LYS A 17 1.56 26.73 -20.76
N SER A 18 1.11 25.52 -21.11
CA SER A 18 0.91 25.21 -22.54
C SER A 18 -0.01 24.01 -22.83
N LYS A 19 -1.03 24.30 -23.64
CA LYS A 19 -1.44 23.60 -24.87
C LYS A 19 -1.91 22.14 -24.81
N ARG A 20 -3.24 22.01 -24.76
CA ARG A 20 -4.10 21.50 -25.86
C ARG A 20 -3.37 20.67 -26.93
N ARG A 21 -3.52 19.34 -26.88
CA ARG A 21 -3.53 18.48 -28.07
C ARG A 21 -4.65 17.46 -27.96
N LEU A 22 -5.62 17.63 -28.85
CA LEU A 22 -6.58 16.60 -29.26
C LEU A 22 -5.80 15.50 -29.98
N GLY A 23 -5.95 14.27 -29.51
CA GLY A 23 -5.43 13.06 -30.14
C GLY A 23 -6.51 11.98 -30.08
N VAL A 24 -7.40 12.01 -31.06
CA VAL A 24 -8.22 10.86 -31.44
C VAL A 24 -7.27 9.79 -31.97
N THR A 25 -7.38 8.54 -31.49
CA THR A 25 -7.32 7.33 -32.34
C THR A 25 -7.47 6.03 -31.52
N ALA A 26 -8.21 5.11 -32.16
CA ALA A 26 -8.22 3.66 -31.98
C ALA A 26 -8.92 3.06 -30.75
N ALA A 27 -10.21 2.78 -30.95
CA ALA A 27 -10.99 1.80 -30.22
C ALA A 27 -10.33 0.41 -30.27
N LYS A 28 -9.84 -0.08 -29.12
CA LYS A 28 -9.44 -1.47 -28.93
C LYS A 28 -10.67 -2.25 -28.44
N LYS A 29 -11.22 -3.08 -29.32
CA LYS A 29 -12.34 -4.00 -29.04
C LYS A 29 -12.03 -4.84 -27.80
N ARG A 30 -12.75 -4.60 -26.70
CA ARG A 30 -12.79 -5.52 -25.55
C ARG A 30 -13.75 -6.66 -25.92
N SER A 31 -13.25 -7.88 -25.87
CA SER A 31 -14.04 -9.10 -25.89
C SER A 31 -15.00 -9.15 -24.69
N PRO A 32 -16.19 -9.79 -24.84
CA PRO A 32 -17.16 -9.92 -23.76
C PRO A 32 -16.64 -10.89 -22.67
N PRO A 33 -17.00 -10.67 -21.39
CA PRO A 33 -16.63 -11.58 -20.32
C PRO A 33 -17.34 -12.93 -20.46
N VAL A 34 -16.56 -14.00 -20.44
CA VAL A 34 -17.04 -15.38 -20.37
C VAL A 34 -17.84 -15.56 -19.08
N ARG A 35 -19.11 -15.91 -19.23
CA ARG A 35 -20.07 -16.21 -18.18
C ARG A 35 -19.77 -17.60 -17.63
N ILE A 36 -19.02 -17.69 -16.53
CA ILE A 36 -18.82 -18.94 -15.80
C ILE A 36 -20.06 -19.18 -14.94
N GLN A 37 -20.86 -20.17 -15.33
CA GLN A 37 -21.93 -20.75 -14.53
C GLN A 37 -21.33 -21.46 -13.31
N PRO A 38 -21.83 -21.25 -12.07
CA PRO A 38 -21.51 -22.14 -10.97
C PRO A 38 -22.37 -23.39 -11.10
N GLU A 39 -21.78 -24.46 -11.65
CA GLU A 39 -22.42 -25.77 -11.66
C GLU A 39 -22.38 -26.37 -10.26
N ARG A 40 -23.55 -26.92 -9.91
CA ARG A 40 -23.92 -27.50 -8.63
C ARG A 40 -23.08 -28.74 -8.27
N ALA A 41 -22.92 -28.88 -6.96
CA ALA A 41 -22.95 -30.13 -6.19
C ALA A 41 -21.80 -31.11 -6.40
N SER A 42 -20.91 -31.16 -5.41
CA SER A 42 -20.23 -32.40 -5.04
C SER A 42 -20.22 -32.55 -3.51
N LYS A 43 -20.77 -33.69 -3.10
CA LYS A 43 -20.96 -34.20 -1.73
C LYS A 43 -19.72 -33.99 -0.86
N ILE A 44 -19.86 -33.19 0.19
CA ILE A 44 -18.96 -33.24 1.35
C ILE A 44 -19.40 -34.43 2.21
N GLN A 45 -18.58 -35.47 2.26
CA GLN A 45 -18.71 -36.52 3.27
C GLN A 45 -18.39 -35.91 4.64
N LYS A 46 -19.35 -36.02 5.57
CA LYS A 46 -19.17 -35.64 6.97
C LYS A 46 -18.15 -36.59 7.62
N THR A 47 -16.93 -36.12 7.85
CA THR A 47 -16.02 -36.76 8.80
C THR A 47 -16.28 -36.19 10.20
N VAL A 48 -16.60 -37.10 11.11
CA VAL A 48 -16.89 -36.86 12.53
C VAL A 48 -15.71 -36.13 13.20
N PRO A 49 -15.92 -35.05 13.98
CA PRO A 49 -14.86 -34.48 14.79
C PRO A 49 -14.56 -35.40 15.97
N LYS A 50 -13.36 -35.98 15.97
CA LYS A 50 -12.80 -36.68 17.12
C LYS A 50 -12.39 -35.63 18.17
N ALA A 51 -13.21 -35.54 19.22
CA ALA A 51 -12.90 -34.78 20.41
C ALA A 51 -11.60 -35.32 21.03
N ASN A 52 -10.52 -34.54 20.96
CA ASN A 52 -9.39 -34.70 21.87
C ASN A 52 -9.49 -33.59 22.92
N SER A 53 -10.07 -33.98 24.04
CA SER A 53 -10.01 -33.32 25.33
C SER A 53 -8.60 -33.38 25.92
N GLY A 54 -8.21 -32.30 26.58
CA GLY A 54 -7.09 -32.26 27.53
C GLY A 54 -5.88 -31.55 26.93
N LYS A 55 -5.17 -30.68 27.64
CA LYS A 55 -5.05 -30.54 29.09
C LYS A 55 -4.41 -29.17 29.35
N ARG A 56 -4.91 -28.49 30.38
CA ARG A 56 -4.38 -27.23 30.93
C ARG A 56 -2.89 -27.36 31.27
N VAL A 57 -2.11 -26.31 30.98
CA VAL A 57 -1.01 -25.88 31.85
C VAL A 57 -0.95 -24.35 31.84
N ASN A 58 -1.12 -23.77 33.03
CA ASN A 58 -0.81 -22.38 33.36
C ASN A 58 0.70 -22.14 33.21
N GLY A 59 1.08 -20.98 32.68
CA GLY A 59 2.48 -20.56 32.66
C GLY A 59 2.59 -19.09 32.34
N GLY A 60 2.20 -18.24 33.28
CA GLY A 60 2.64 -16.85 33.28
C GLY A 60 4.15 -16.81 33.49
N ALA A 61 4.86 -16.20 32.56
CA ALA A 61 6.22 -15.72 32.75
C ALA A 61 6.38 -14.45 31.92
N THR A 62 6.24 -13.32 32.61
CA THR A 62 6.86 -12.05 32.27
C THR A 62 8.36 -12.27 32.08
N ILE A 63 8.85 -12.09 30.85
CA ILE A 63 10.28 -11.89 30.59
C ILE A 63 10.40 -10.55 29.87
N ASN A 64 10.90 -9.58 30.62
CA ASN A 64 11.53 -8.38 30.08
C ASN A 64 12.83 -8.84 29.39
N ASP A 65 12.79 -9.08 28.09
CA ASP A 65 14.02 -9.12 27.31
C ASP A 65 14.29 -7.72 26.75
N ALA A 66 15.17 -7.05 27.47
CA ALA A 66 15.88 -5.89 26.98
C ALA A 66 16.71 -6.31 25.77
N TYR A 67 16.35 -5.80 24.60
CA TYR A 67 17.23 -5.81 23.43
C TYR A 67 18.45 -4.95 23.73
N VAL A 68 19.53 -5.59 24.17
CA VAL A 68 20.88 -5.02 24.09
C VAL A 68 21.34 -5.21 22.66
N LEU A 69 21.35 -4.12 21.90
CA LEU A 69 22.05 -4.02 20.62
C LEU A 69 23.56 -4.09 20.91
N SER A 70 24.12 -5.30 20.93
CA SER A 70 25.56 -5.48 20.78
C SER A 70 25.91 -5.30 19.31
N ASP A 71 26.36 -4.09 19.02
CA ASP A 71 27.11 -3.71 17.83
C ASP A 71 28.50 -4.37 17.91
N SER A 72 28.60 -5.58 17.37
CA SER A 72 29.89 -6.25 17.14
C SER A 72 30.16 -6.26 15.66
N GLU A 73 30.82 -5.19 15.19
CA GLU A 73 31.64 -5.24 14.00
C GLU A 73 32.79 -6.21 14.28
N ASP A 74 32.71 -7.44 13.78
CA ASP A 74 33.88 -8.29 13.67
C ASP A 74 33.78 -9.25 12.49
N GLU A 75 34.85 -9.22 11.70
CA GLU A 75 35.40 -10.38 11.00
C GLU A 75 34.54 -10.94 9.85
N ASN A 76 34.65 -10.24 8.73
CA ASN A 76 34.54 -10.82 7.38
C ASN A 76 35.67 -11.87 7.19
N VAL A 77 35.52 -13.04 7.82
CA VAL A 77 36.35 -14.21 7.52
C VAL A 77 35.81 -14.85 6.25
N ASP A 78 36.56 -14.66 5.17
CA ASP A 78 36.52 -15.49 3.97
C ASP A 78 36.59 -16.97 4.35
N SER A 79 35.43 -17.59 4.57
CA SER A 79 35.29 -19.03 4.62
C SER A 79 35.29 -19.56 3.18
N GLN A 80 36.48 -19.54 2.60
CA GLN A 80 36.86 -20.26 1.41
C GLN A 80 36.59 -21.74 1.67
N ARG A 81 35.38 -22.20 1.33
CA ARG A 81 34.99 -23.61 1.34
C ARG A 81 35.90 -24.38 0.38
N GLN A 82 36.99 -24.93 0.91
CA GLN A 82 37.69 -26.04 0.30
C GLN A 82 36.71 -27.22 0.24
N ILE A 83 36.16 -27.42 -0.94
CA ILE A 83 35.49 -28.66 -1.31
C ILE A 83 36.59 -29.72 -1.34
N ALA A 84 36.68 -30.51 -0.27
CA ALA A 84 37.45 -31.74 -0.26
C ALA A 84 36.83 -32.67 -1.32
N ILE A 85 37.51 -32.79 -2.44
CA ILE A 85 37.21 -33.78 -3.47
C ILE A 85 37.75 -35.10 -2.91
N ASP A 86 36.88 -35.82 -2.20
CA ASP A 86 37.15 -37.19 -1.77
C ASP A 86 37.46 -38.03 -3.03
N SER A 87 38.75 -38.29 -3.23
CA SER A 87 39.22 -39.14 -4.31
C SER A 87 38.81 -40.57 -3.96
N LEU A 88 37.72 -41.03 -4.57
CA LEU A 88 37.31 -42.42 -4.64
C LEU A 88 38.29 -43.20 -5.52
N THR A 89 39.51 -43.42 -5.02
CA THR A 89 40.44 -44.39 -5.57
C THR A 89 40.43 -45.61 -4.66
N PRO A 90 39.87 -46.76 -5.06
CA PRO A 90 39.92 -47.96 -4.24
C PRO A 90 41.37 -48.41 -4.09
N PRO A 91 41.83 -48.82 -2.89
CA PRO A 91 43.17 -49.33 -2.71
C PRO A 91 43.31 -50.65 -3.47
N ARG A 92 44.12 -50.65 -4.53
CA ARG A 92 44.57 -51.87 -5.19
C ARG A 92 45.44 -52.66 -4.20
N GLN A 93 44.81 -53.58 -3.47
CA GLN A 93 45.54 -54.61 -2.75
C GLN A 93 46.09 -55.62 -3.76
N THR A 94 47.39 -55.54 -4.02
CA THR A 94 48.15 -56.56 -4.74
C THR A 94 48.34 -57.76 -3.82
N LEU A 95 47.46 -58.76 -3.94
CA LEU A 95 47.68 -60.09 -3.38
C LEU A 95 48.95 -60.68 -4.01
N LYS A 96 50.05 -60.66 -3.25
CA LYS A 96 51.23 -61.50 -3.50
C LYS A 96 50.81 -62.95 -3.31
N ILE A 97 50.68 -63.69 -4.41
CA ILE A 97 50.55 -65.14 -4.39
C ILE A 97 51.97 -65.68 -4.32
N ASP A 98 52.43 -65.99 -3.11
CA ASP A 98 53.60 -66.82 -2.91
C ASP A 98 53.23 -68.25 -3.31
N SER A 99 53.56 -68.63 -4.55
CA SER A 99 53.55 -70.03 -4.98
C SER A 99 54.79 -70.73 -4.41
N PRO A 100 54.66 -71.72 -3.51
CA PRO A 100 55.78 -72.58 -3.18
C PRO A 100 56.00 -73.55 -4.33
N GLY A 101 57.06 -73.30 -5.12
CA GLY A 101 57.62 -74.28 -6.04
C GLY A 101 58.15 -75.47 -5.25
N SER A 102 57.32 -76.51 -5.14
CA SER A 102 57.72 -77.84 -4.66
C SER A 102 58.26 -78.61 -5.86
N GLU A 103 59.56 -78.48 -6.10
CA GLU A 103 60.31 -79.43 -6.92
C GLU A 103 60.38 -80.75 -6.14
N ASP A 104 59.49 -81.69 -6.47
CA ASP A 104 59.51 -83.02 -5.88
C ASP A 104 60.41 -83.97 -6.68
N ASP A 105 61.29 -84.58 -5.92
CA ASP A 105 62.56 -85.22 -6.26
C ASP A 105 62.29 -86.61 -6.86
N LEU A 106 62.53 -86.78 -8.16
CA LEU A 106 62.43 -88.07 -8.85
C LEU A 106 63.61 -88.98 -8.46
N ARG A 107 63.43 -89.79 -7.40
CA ARG A 107 64.33 -90.91 -7.09
C ARG A 107 63.87 -92.20 -7.78
N PRO A 108 64.73 -92.89 -8.55
CA PRO A 108 64.43 -94.20 -9.09
C PRO A 108 64.56 -95.28 -7.99
N ILE A 109 63.48 -95.99 -7.70
CA ILE A 109 63.45 -97.14 -6.79
C ILE A 109 63.96 -98.39 -7.56
N PRO A 110 64.88 -99.20 -7.00
CA PRO A 110 65.38 -100.42 -7.64
C PRO A 110 64.34 -101.55 -7.57
N THR A 111 64.05 -102.17 -8.72
CA THR A 111 63.24 -103.39 -8.86
C THR A 111 63.95 -104.63 -8.30
N PRO A 112 63.31 -105.44 -7.43
CA PRO A 112 63.82 -106.76 -7.04
C PRO A 112 63.42 -107.85 -8.04
N ILE A 113 64.33 -108.78 -8.27
CA ILE A 113 64.23 -109.93 -9.18
C ILE A 113 63.35 -111.01 -8.52
N LEU A 114 62.26 -111.41 -9.19
CA LEU A 114 61.36 -112.49 -8.76
C LEU A 114 61.78 -113.83 -9.38
N THR A 115 61.98 -114.80 -8.50
CA THR A 115 62.31 -116.19 -8.85
C THR A 115 61.07 -117.00 -9.22
N SER A 116 61.19 -117.62 -10.38
CA SER A 116 60.45 -118.75 -10.93
C SER A 116 59.96 -119.80 -9.90
N SER A 117 58.64 -120.03 -9.82
CA SER A 117 57.95 -121.35 -9.87
C SER A 117 56.56 -121.34 -9.19
N HIS A 118 55.55 -120.65 -9.76
CA HIS A 118 54.14 -120.82 -9.34
C HIS A 118 53.10 -120.32 -10.37
N THR A 119 53.09 -120.90 -11.56
CA THR A 119 52.38 -120.37 -12.75
C THR A 119 50.85 -120.45 -12.72
N ASN A 120 50.23 -121.36 -11.97
CA ASN A 120 48.77 -121.55 -12.03
C ASN A 120 47.98 -120.77 -10.95
N ASN A 121 48.58 -120.45 -9.79
CA ASN A 121 47.92 -119.68 -8.73
C ASN A 121 47.97 -118.17 -9.01
N LEU A 122 49.10 -117.68 -9.54
CA LEU A 122 49.30 -116.28 -9.96
C LEU A 122 48.29 -115.84 -11.02
N GLN A 123 47.86 -116.74 -11.90
CA GLN A 123 46.89 -116.40 -12.94
C GLN A 123 45.49 -116.14 -12.36
N SER A 124 45.07 -116.88 -11.33
CA SER A 124 43.80 -116.66 -10.63
C SER A 124 43.83 -115.38 -9.76
N GLU A 125 44.98 -115.10 -9.15
CA GLU A 125 45.22 -113.90 -8.34
C GLU A 125 45.28 -112.64 -9.22
N LEU A 126 45.90 -112.73 -10.39
CA LEU A 126 45.92 -111.66 -11.38
C LEU A 126 44.51 -111.32 -11.87
N VAL A 127 43.65 -112.32 -12.09
CA VAL A 127 42.25 -112.08 -12.50
C VAL A 127 41.47 -111.41 -11.37
N ARG A 128 41.62 -111.87 -10.12
CA ARG A 128 40.98 -111.22 -8.96
C ARG A 128 41.48 -109.79 -8.76
N MET A 129 42.77 -109.55 -8.91
CA MET A 129 43.38 -108.22 -8.79
C MET A 129 42.89 -107.30 -9.90
N LYS A 130 42.84 -107.76 -11.16
CA LYS A 130 42.25 -107.00 -12.28
C LYS A 130 40.78 -106.66 -12.02
N ALA A 131 39.99 -107.59 -11.50
CA ALA A 131 38.60 -107.34 -11.16
C ALA A 131 38.44 -106.36 -9.99
N ALA A 132 39.31 -106.43 -8.97
CA ALA A 132 39.33 -105.48 -7.87
C ALA A 132 39.70 -104.06 -8.34
N HIS A 133 40.75 -103.93 -9.16
CA HIS A 133 41.13 -102.65 -9.76
C HIS A 133 40.03 -102.09 -10.66
N ALA A 134 39.36 -102.93 -11.45
CA ALA A 134 38.23 -102.49 -12.28
C ALA A 134 37.10 -101.91 -11.42
N LYS A 135 36.75 -102.58 -10.31
CA LYS A 135 35.76 -102.08 -9.34
C LYS A 135 36.21 -100.79 -8.64
N GLU A 136 37.49 -100.69 -8.29
CA GLU A 136 38.05 -99.48 -7.67
C GLU A 136 38.01 -98.29 -8.65
N ILE A 137 38.38 -98.50 -9.91
CA ILE A 137 38.28 -97.49 -10.97
C ILE A 137 36.83 -97.04 -11.13
N GLU A 138 35.88 -97.97 -11.17
CA GLU A 138 34.45 -97.63 -11.26
C GLU A 138 33.98 -96.84 -10.04
N CYS A 139 34.37 -97.23 -8.82
CA CYS A 139 34.06 -96.52 -7.59
C CYS A 139 34.63 -95.08 -7.60
N LEU A 140 35.88 -94.91 -8.03
CA LEU A 140 36.52 -93.60 -8.17
C LEU A 140 35.85 -92.74 -9.24
N GLN A 141 35.44 -93.34 -10.36
CA GLN A 141 34.66 -92.62 -11.38
C GLN A 141 33.31 -92.14 -10.82
N GLN A 142 32.59 -92.99 -10.09
CA GLN A 142 31.35 -92.60 -9.42
C GLN A 142 31.58 -91.49 -8.39
N GLN A 143 32.65 -91.57 -7.60
CA GLN A 143 33.02 -90.54 -6.62
C GLN A 143 33.39 -89.22 -7.30
N LEU A 144 34.11 -89.26 -8.42
CA LEU A 144 34.45 -88.08 -9.22
C LEU A 144 33.20 -87.42 -9.82
N HIS A 145 32.25 -88.22 -10.34
CA HIS A 145 30.98 -87.70 -10.82
C HIS A 145 30.15 -87.09 -9.69
N ALA A 146 30.09 -87.74 -8.53
CA ALA A 146 29.38 -87.22 -7.35
C ALA A 146 30.03 -85.94 -6.81
N SER A 147 31.36 -85.85 -6.76
CA SER A 147 32.07 -84.64 -6.34
C SER A 147 31.92 -83.52 -7.35
N GLY A 148 31.98 -83.82 -8.65
CA GLY A 148 31.72 -82.86 -9.73
C GLY A 148 30.31 -82.27 -9.65
N ALA A 149 29.29 -83.10 -9.37
CA ALA A 149 27.92 -82.64 -9.16
C ALA A 149 27.80 -81.73 -7.93
N LYS A 150 28.45 -82.08 -6.81
CA LYS A 150 28.48 -81.23 -5.60
C LYS A 150 29.16 -79.88 -5.86
N VAL A 151 30.29 -79.87 -6.57
CA VAL A 151 31.00 -78.62 -6.94
C VAL A 151 30.12 -77.74 -7.82
N LYS A 152 29.42 -78.34 -8.80
CA LYS A 152 28.48 -77.61 -9.66
C LYS A 152 27.35 -76.99 -8.84
N GLN A 153 26.75 -77.75 -7.92
CA GLN A 153 25.71 -77.25 -7.02
C GLN A 153 26.20 -76.10 -6.13
N ILE A 154 27.36 -76.25 -5.48
CA ILE A 154 27.96 -75.20 -4.65
C ILE A 154 28.21 -73.93 -5.48
N LYS A 155 28.69 -74.08 -6.73
CA LYS A 155 28.91 -72.96 -7.63
C LYS A 155 27.59 -72.25 -7.98
N GLU A 156 26.55 -72.99 -8.36
CA GLU A 156 25.23 -72.42 -8.65
C GLU A 156 24.63 -71.73 -7.42
N ASP A 157 24.77 -72.30 -6.22
CA ASP A 157 24.28 -71.70 -4.99
C ASP A 157 25.08 -70.44 -4.60
N ALA A 158 26.41 -70.44 -4.81
CA ALA A 158 27.24 -69.25 -4.59
C ALA A 158 26.89 -68.12 -5.57
N GLU A 159 26.62 -68.44 -6.84
CA GLU A 159 26.16 -67.46 -7.84
C GLU A 159 24.78 -66.88 -7.47
N ARG A 160 23.84 -67.72 -7.02
CA ARG A 160 22.53 -67.26 -6.52
C ARG A 160 22.68 -66.34 -5.32
N GLN A 161 23.52 -66.69 -4.35
CA GLN A 161 23.76 -65.85 -3.17
C GLN A 161 24.40 -64.51 -3.54
N ALA A 162 25.33 -64.48 -4.49
CA ALA A 162 25.95 -63.25 -4.97
C ALA A 162 24.92 -62.31 -5.62
N LEU A 163 24.03 -62.85 -6.47
CA LEU A 163 22.94 -62.09 -7.08
C LEU A 163 21.93 -61.56 -6.04
N ASP A 164 21.58 -62.37 -5.04
CA ASP A 164 20.68 -61.95 -3.96
C ASP A 164 21.29 -60.84 -3.10
N LEU A 165 22.59 -60.91 -2.79
CA LEU A 165 23.31 -59.84 -2.08
C LEU A 165 23.34 -58.56 -2.90
N GLN A 166 23.64 -58.64 -4.21
CA GLN A 166 23.63 -57.49 -5.11
C GLN A 166 22.23 -56.86 -5.18
N ARG A 167 21.17 -57.67 -5.27
CA ARG A 167 19.79 -57.19 -5.28
C ARG A 167 19.43 -56.48 -3.97
N ARG A 168 19.81 -57.03 -2.82
CA ARG A 168 19.60 -56.38 -1.52
C ARG A 168 20.31 -55.04 -1.43
N GLN A 169 21.57 -54.97 -1.88
CA GLN A 169 22.35 -53.73 -1.93
C GLN A 169 21.67 -52.67 -2.82
N SER A 170 21.19 -53.06 -4.01
CA SER A 170 20.43 -52.16 -4.89
C SER A 170 19.18 -51.62 -4.19
N ILE A 171 18.35 -52.50 -3.60
CA ILE A 171 17.13 -52.09 -2.90
C ILE A 171 17.44 -51.13 -1.74
N THR A 172 18.52 -51.39 -0.98
CA THR A 172 18.91 -50.48 0.11
C THR A 172 19.40 -49.13 -0.40
N SER A 173 20.13 -49.11 -1.52
CA SER A 173 20.57 -47.88 -2.17
C SER A 173 19.39 -47.08 -2.70
N ASP A 174 18.48 -47.73 -3.42
CA ASP A 174 17.27 -47.11 -3.99
C ASP A 174 16.35 -46.55 -2.90
N LYS A 175 16.26 -47.25 -1.75
CA LYS A 175 15.53 -46.74 -0.60
C LYS A 175 16.18 -45.47 -0.04
N GLN A 176 17.50 -45.46 0.11
CA GLN A 176 18.22 -44.29 0.62
C GLN A 176 18.15 -43.09 -0.33
N THR A 177 18.14 -43.30 -1.65
CA THR A 177 17.96 -42.22 -2.61
C THR A 177 16.53 -41.67 -2.55
N ALA A 178 15.52 -42.54 -2.49
CA ALA A 178 14.12 -42.12 -2.35
C ALA A 178 13.87 -41.34 -1.04
N ASP A 179 14.44 -41.79 0.08
CA ASP A 179 14.31 -41.10 1.37
C ASP A 179 14.95 -39.69 1.32
N ARG A 180 16.13 -39.55 0.69
CA ARG A 180 16.79 -38.24 0.50
C ARG A 180 16.01 -37.32 -0.44
N GLU A 181 15.44 -37.85 -1.52
CA GLU A 181 14.59 -37.07 -2.43
C GLU A 181 13.34 -36.55 -1.73
N ALA A 182 12.72 -37.37 -0.87
CA ALA A 182 11.57 -36.97 -0.07
C ALA A 182 11.93 -35.84 0.92
N GLU A 183 13.10 -35.91 1.56
CA GLU A 183 13.59 -34.86 2.46
C GLU A 183 13.87 -33.55 1.72
N LEU A 184 14.51 -33.62 0.54
CA LEU A 184 14.74 -32.44 -0.31
C LEU A 184 13.43 -31.79 -0.75
N GLU A 185 12.42 -32.57 -1.09
CA GLU A 185 11.10 -32.06 -1.48
C GLU A 185 10.37 -31.40 -0.29
N LEU A 186 10.51 -31.95 0.91
CA LEU A 186 9.99 -31.34 2.14
C LEU A 186 10.64 -29.97 2.39
N GLU A 187 11.97 -29.87 2.28
CA GLU A 187 12.69 -28.61 2.45
C GLU A 187 12.36 -27.58 1.35
N ARG A 188 12.13 -28.03 0.11
CA ARG A 188 11.62 -27.15 -0.96
C ARG A 188 10.26 -26.55 -0.63
N ARG A 189 9.36 -27.34 -0.03
CA ARG A 189 8.05 -26.83 0.41
C ARG A 189 8.21 -25.85 1.56
N ARG A 190 9.03 -26.18 2.56
CA ARG A 190 9.31 -25.30 3.70
C ARG A 190 9.89 -23.96 3.27
N THR A 191 10.83 -23.97 2.34
CA THR A 191 11.41 -22.74 1.77
C THR A 191 10.41 -21.96 0.93
N SER A 192 9.54 -22.63 0.18
CA SER A 192 8.41 -21.98 -0.52
C SER A 192 7.42 -21.31 0.46
N ASP A 193 7.09 -21.96 1.58
CA ASP A 193 6.19 -21.40 2.59
C ASP A 193 6.81 -20.18 3.27
N LEU A 194 8.09 -20.27 3.64
CA LEU A 194 8.82 -19.18 4.28
C LEU A 194 9.02 -17.97 3.35
N THR A 195 9.30 -18.22 2.07
CA THR A 195 9.40 -17.13 1.07
C THR A 195 8.07 -16.41 0.87
N TRP A 196 6.97 -17.17 0.85
CA TRP A 196 5.63 -16.59 0.82
C TRP A 196 5.33 -15.75 2.06
N GLU A 197 5.68 -16.22 3.25
CA GLU A 197 5.51 -15.48 4.52
C GLU A 197 6.34 -14.19 4.53
N CYS A 198 7.61 -14.25 4.10
CA CYS A 198 8.47 -13.07 3.96
C CYS A 198 7.88 -12.03 2.99
N ASP A 199 7.34 -12.47 1.86
CA ASP A 199 6.70 -11.58 0.90
C ASP A 199 5.38 -10.99 1.42
N HIS A 200 4.64 -11.76 2.21
CA HIS A 200 3.43 -11.29 2.89
C HIS A 200 3.76 -10.21 3.92
N LEU A 201 4.71 -10.46 4.82
CA LEU A 201 5.17 -9.51 5.83
C LEU A 201 5.76 -8.24 5.19
N ARG A 202 6.48 -8.37 4.06
CA ARG A 202 6.99 -7.21 3.31
C ARG A 202 5.84 -6.32 2.83
N LYS A 203 4.77 -6.90 2.28
CA LYS A 203 3.58 -6.15 1.84
C LYS A 203 2.86 -5.48 3.00
N GLU A 204 2.75 -6.15 4.16
CA GLU A 204 2.16 -5.54 5.36
C GLU A 204 2.97 -4.35 5.85
N MET A 205 4.31 -4.45 5.87
CA MET A 205 5.17 -3.32 6.23
C MET A 205 5.05 -2.14 5.24
N GLU A 206 4.94 -2.41 3.94
CA GLU A 206 4.71 -1.38 2.93
C GLU A 206 3.35 -0.70 3.10
N ALA A 207 2.31 -1.46 3.43
CA ALA A 207 0.99 -0.92 3.75
C ALA A 207 1.03 -0.04 5.01
N ALA A 208 1.68 -0.49 6.09
CA ALA A 208 1.84 0.27 7.32
C ALA A 208 2.62 1.59 7.08
N ARG A 209 3.71 1.56 6.29
CA ARG A 209 4.44 2.77 5.88
C ARG A 209 3.55 3.73 5.08
N SER A 210 2.69 3.21 4.22
CA SER A 210 1.75 4.01 3.44
C SER A 210 0.70 4.69 4.33
N CYS A 211 0.20 3.99 5.35
CA CYS A 211 -0.70 4.55 6.36
C CYS A 211 -0.04 5.68 7.16
N LEU A 212 1.17 5.44 7.69
CA LEU A 212 1.94 6.45 8.43
C LEU A 212 2.21 7.71 7.61
N LYS A 213 2.50 7.55 6.31
CA LYS A 213 2.65 8.69 5.40
C LYS A 213 1.36 9.51 5.27
N GLY A 214 0.21 8.82 5.16
CA GLY A 214 -1.10 9.48 5.12
C GLY A 214 -1.41 10.25 6.41
N GLU A 215 -1.04 9.71 7.58
CA GLU A 215 -1.19 10.40 8.86
C GLU A 215 -0.34 11.67 8.94
N LEU A 216 0.89 11.62 8.44
CA LEU A 216 1.78 12.79 8.41
C LEU A 216 1.22 13.91 7.52
N ASP A 217 0.63 13.57 6.38
CA ASP A 217 -0.07 14.53 5.51
C ASP A 217 -1.29 15.15 6.21
N LEU A 218 -2.03 14.37 7.00
CA LEU A 218 -3.16 14.88 7.80
C LEU A 218 -2.70 15.83 8.91
N ILE A 219 -1.60 15.52 9.60
CA ILE A 219 -0.98 16.40 10.61
C ILE A 219 -0.57 17.73 9.96
N GLN A 220 0.12 17.69 8.81
CA GLN A 220 0.51 18.91 8.08
C GLN A 220 -0.70 19.77 7.71
N ARG A 221 -1.78 19.16 7.21
CA ARG A 221 -3.02 19.89 6.90
C ARG A 221 -3.63 20.51 8.15
N ARG A 222 -3.69 19.77 9.27
CA ARG A 222 -4.21 20.28 10.55
C ARG A 222 -3.40 21.50 11.00
N ASP A 223 -2.07 21.41 10.96
CA ASP A 223 -1.19 22.49 11.40
C ASP A 223 -1.29 23.71 10.46
N GLU A 224 -1.49 23.49 9.16
CA GLU A 224 -1.78 24.57 8.20
C GLU A 224 -3.11 25.26 8.48
N TYR A 225 -4.17 24.49 8.77
CA TYR A 225 -5.47 25.05 9.18
C TYR A 225 -5.36 25.84 10.49
N GLU A 226 -4.62 25.35 11.48
CA GLU A 226 -4.40 26.06 12.74
C GLU A 226 -3.66 27.39 12.52
N ARG A 227 -2.65 27.40 11.63
CA ARG A 227 -1.93 28.60 11.25
C ARG A 227 -2.85 29.63 10.58
N LEU A 228 -3.66 29.20 9.61
CA LEU A 228 -4.62 30.09 8.92
C LEU A 228 -5.68 30.63 9.88
N TYR A 229 -6.15 29.81 10.81
CA TYR A 229 -7.12 30.24 11.82
C TYR A 229 -6.55 31.30 12.76
N LYS A 230 -5.29 31.16 13.19
CA LYS A 230 -4.59 32.18 13.99
C LYS A 230 -4.40 33.49 13.19
N GLU A 231 -4.01 33.39 11.93
CA GLU A 231 -3.89 34.56 11.03
C GLU A 231 -5.24 35.27 10.83
N GLU A 232 -6.34 34.53 10.71
CA GLU A 232 -7.69 35.08 10.67
C GLU A 232 -8.08 35.78 11.98
N GLN A 233 -7.74 35.20 13.14
CA GLN A 233 -7.98 35.84 14.43
C GLN A 233 -7.17 37.14 14.59
N ASP A 234 -5.89 37.14 14.20
CA ASP A 234 -5.03 38.31 14.28
C ASP A 234 -5.54 39.44 13.38
N THR A 235 -5.89 39.13 12.13
CA THR A 235 -6.46 40.11 11.18
C THR A 235 -7.81 40.64 11.64
N ASN A 236 -8.66 39.80 12.24
CA ASN A 236 -9.94 40.25 12.79
C ASN A 236 -9.73 41.15 14.02
N ALA A 237 -8.78 40.84 14.90
CA ALA A 237 -8.40 41.69 16.02
C ALA A 237 -7.85 43.05 15.55
N GLU A 238 -7.07 43.08 14.48
CA GLU A 238 -6.61 44.32 13.85
C GLU A 238 -7.76 45.16 13.29
N LEU A 239 -8.72 44.52 12.60
CA LEU A 239 -9.91 45.21 12.07
C LEU A 239 -10.77 45.81 13.19
N VAL A 240 -11.00 45.07 14.28
CA VAL A 240 -11.74 45.57 15.44
C VAL A 240 -11.04 46.78 16.07
N ARG A 241 -9.72 46.70 16.31
CA ARG A 241 -8.95 47.85 16.82
C ARG A 241 -9.04 49.07 15.90
N GLY A 242 -8.99 48.85 14.58
CA GLY A 242 -9.13 49.92 13.59
C GLY A 242 -10.52 50.56 13.58
N LEU A 243 -11.58 49.78 13.83
CA LEU A 243 -12.94 50.30 13.97
C LEU A 243 -13.09 51.14 15.25
N GLU A 244 -12.60 50.64 16.39
CA GLU A 244 -12.61 51.38 17.66
C GLU A 244 -11.82 52.70 17.57
N GLU A 245 -10.71 52.72 16.82
CA GLU A 245 -9.94 53.94 16.60
C GLU A 245 -10.69 54.96 15.76
N LYS A 246 -11.35 54.52 14.67
CA LYS A 246 -12.21 55.39 13.86
C LYS A 246 -13.40 55.92 14.63
N GLU A 247 -14.00 55.09 15.48
CA GLU A 247 -15.09 55.52 16.37
C GLU A 247 -14.60 56.60 17.34
N ARG A 248 -13.45 56.38 18.00
CA ARG A 248 -12.81 57.39 18.87
C ARG A 248 -12.46 58.68 18.14
N GLU A 249 -12.04 58.61 16.88
CA GLU A 249 -11.78 59.81 16.08
C GLU A 249 -13.08 60.52 15.71
N ALA A 250 -14.13 59.78 15.35
CA ALA A 250 -15.44 60.34 15.04
C ALA A 250 -16.07 61.02 16.26
N THR A 251 -15.97 60.43 17.45
CA THR A 251 -16.46 61.05 18.70
C THR A 251 -15.71 62.33 19.02
N ARG A 252 -14.36 62.33 18.92
CA ARG A 252 -13.56 63.57 19.09
C ARG A 252 -13.95 64.66 18.10
N LYS A 253 -14.19 64.32 16.83
CA LYS A 253 -14.65 65.28 15.82
C LYS A 253 -16.04 65.81 16.15
N ALA A 254 -16.96 64.95 16.58
CA ALA A 254 -18.30 65.35 17.00
C ALA A 254 -18.27 66.29 18.21
N GLU A 255 -17.44 66.00 19.22
CA GLU A 255 -17.22 66.85 20.39
C GLU A 255 -16.62 68.21 20.00
N SER A 256 -15.61 68.22 19.11
CA SER A 256 -15.02 69.45 18.59
C SER A 256 -16.04 70.32 17.85
N MET A 257 -16.86 69.73 16.97
CA MET A 257 -17.92 70.45 16.25
C MET A 257 -19.01 70.95 17.21
N ALA A 258 -19.37 70.16 18.22
CA ALA A 258 -20.35 70.58 19.23
C ALA A 258 -19.84 71.79 20.03
N ALA A 259 -18.55 71.82 20.39
CA ALA A 259 -17.93 72.97 21.04
C ALA A 259 -17.93 74.22 20.14
N GLU A 260 -17.62 74.07 18.85
CA GLU A 260 -17.68 75.17 17.87
C GLU A 260 -19.10 75.73 17.71
N ILE A 261 -20.11 74.86 17.62
CA ILE A 261 -21.53 75.27 17.54
C ILE A 261 -21.94 76.05 18.79
N GLN A 262 -21.52 75.62 19.99
CA GLN A 262 -21.81 76.34 21.23
C GLN A 262 -21.16 77.72 21.26
N GLU A 263 -19.93 77.83 20.77
CA GLU A 263 -19.22 79.11 20.69
C GLU A 263 -19.88 80.08 19.69
N LEU A 264 -20.23 79.59 18.50
CA LEU A 264 -20.99 80.38 17.51
C LEU A 264 -22.35 80.82 18.06
N ALA A 265 -23.04 79.96 18.82
CA ALA A 265 -24.31 80.32 19.46
C ALA A 265 -24.14 81.47 20.47
N ARG A 266 -23.07 81.47 21.28
CA ARG A 266 -22.73 82.58 22.19
C ARG A 266 -22.47 83.88 21.43
N GLN A 267 -21.69 83.82 20.34
CA GLN A 267 -21.39 84.99 19.51
C GLN A 267 -22.66 85.58 18.88
N ILE A 268 -23.57 84.73 18.39
CA ILE A 268 -24.87 85.16 17.86
C ILE A 268 -25.68 85.86 18.96
N GLU A 269 -25.69 85.33 20.18
CA GLU A 269 -26.43 85.91 21.29
C GLU A 269 -25.85 87.27 21.72
N ASP A 270 -24.52 87.40 21.80
CA ASP A 270 -23.85 88.67 22.07
C ASP A 270 -24.10 89.71 20.98
N LEU A 271 -24.08 89.31 19.70
CA LEU A 271 -24.44 90.18 18.58
C LEU A 271 -25.90 90.61 18.64
N ARG A 272 -26.82 89.72 19.03
CA ARG A 272 -28.24 90.07 19.24
C ARG A 272 -28.40 91.11 20.35
N ARG A 273 -27.71 90.96 21.49
CA ARG A 273 -27.72 91.96 22.57
C ARG A 273 -27.21 93.33 22.09
N LYS A 274 -26.07 93.35 21.39
CA LYS A 274 -25.53 94.59 20.81
C LYS A 274 -26.49 95.24 19.82
N ASN A 275 -27.16 94.44 18.99
CA ASN A 275 -28.14 94.94 18.03
C ASN A 275 -29.36 95.53 18.75
N THR A 276 -29.86 94.89 19.81
CA THR A 276 -30.94 95.46 20.63
C THR A 276 -30.53 96.76 21.31
N ASP A 277 -29.29 96.86 21.81
CA ASP A 277 -28.77 98.07 22.45
C ASP A 277 -28.70 99.23 21.43
N LEU A 278 -28.14 98.98 20.24
CA LEU A 278 -28.07 99.94 19.15
C LEU A 278 -29.46 100.34 18.61
N MET A 279 -30.42 99.42 18.58
CA MET A 279 -31.80 99.74 18.23
C MET A 279 -32.46 100.67 19.25
N ASN A 280 -32.25 100.40 20.54
CA ASN A 280 -32.76 101.25 21.62
C ASN A 280 -32.11 102.65 21.56
N GLU A 281 -30.80 102.72 21.34
CA GLU A 281 -30.08 103.98 21.12
C GLU A 281 -30.61 104.74 19.89
N ASN A 282 -30.79 104.06 18.75
CA ASN A 282 -31.41 104.68 17.57
C ASN A 282 -32.83 105.20 17.83
N ALA A 283 -33.64 104.47 18.60
CA ALA A 283 -34.98 104.92 18.96
C ALA A 283 -34.93 106.22 19.78
N THR A 284 -33.99 106.32 20.73
CA THR A 284 -33.78 107.56 21.51
C THR A 284 -33.30 108.73 20.65
N LEU A 285 -32.42 108.49 19.66
CA LEU A 285 -31.96 109.50 18.72
C LEU A 285 -33.07 109.93 17.73
N ARG A 286 -33.98 109.03 17.34
CA ARG A 286 -35.12 109.37 16.48
C ARG A 286 -36.15 110.25 17.20
N THR A 287 -36.32 110.10 18.51
CA THR A 287 -37.21 110.98 19.30
C THR A 287 -36.69 112.42 19.44
N THR A 288 -35.41 112.68 19.16
CA THR A 288 -34.81 114.03 19.30
C THR A 288 -34.73 114.81 17.98
N VAL A 289 -35.18 114.25 16.85
CA VAL A 289 -35.18 114.94 15.54
C VAL A 289 -36.61 115.16 15.04
N PRO A 290 -37.10 116.40 14.87
CA PRO A 290 -38.45 116.66 14.38
C PRO A 290 -38.58 116.26 12.91
N SER A 291 -39.69 115.56 12.63
CA SER A 291 -40.09 114.97 11.36
C SER A 291 -40.14 116.00 10.23
N SER A 292 -39.30 115.80 9.19
CA SER A 292 -39.46 116.43 7.88
C SER A 292 -39.91 115.35 6.89
N GLN A 293 -41.13 115.50 6.39
CA GLN A 293 -41.77 114.67 5.37
C GLN A 293 -40.97 114.73 4.07
N TYR A 294 -40.55 113.59 3.50
CA TYR A 294 -40.39 113.46 2.04
C TYR A 294 -40.65 112.02 1.58
N THR A 295 -41.24 111.99 0.40
CA THR A 295 -41.86 110.94 -0.41
C THR A 295 -40.86 110.03 -1.14
N GLU A 296 -41.40 108.93 -1.71
CA GLU A 296 -40.86 108.18 -2.87
C GLU A 296 -39.56 107.38 -2.62
N ASP A 297 -39.26 106.25 -3.26
CA ASP A 297 -39.95 105.42 -4.23
C ASP A 297 -39.32 104.02 -4.23
N SER A 298 -40.02 103.06 -4.84
CA SER A 298 -39.52 101.88 -5.55
C SER A 298 -38.00 101.60 -5.55
N LEU A 299 -37.59 100.37 -5.19
CA LEU A 299 -36.80 99.50 -6.09
C LEU A 299 -36.62 98.08 -5.52
N LYS A 300 -37.10 97.13 -6.31
CA LYS A 300 -36.88 95.67 -6.26
C LYS A 300 -35.38 95.35 -6.18
N SER A 301 -34.98 94.44 -5.28
CA SER A 301 -33.70 93.73 -5.44
C SER A 301 -33.74 92.33 -4.82
N SER A 302 -33.79 91.38 -5.76
CA SER A 302 -33.55 89.93 -5.72
C SER A 302 -32.91 89.28 -4.49
N SER A 303 -33.63 88.30 -3.94
CA SER A 303 -33.10 87.16 -3.19
C SER A 303 -32.02 86.38 -3.97
N PRO A 304 -30.95 85.92 -3.31
CA PRO A 304 -30.18 84.78 -3.75
C PRO A 304 -30.64 83.53 -2.99
N ALA A 305 -31.39 82.67 -3.66
CA ALA A 305 -31.66 81.31 -3.17
C ALA A 305 -30.36 80.50 -3.15
N PRO A 306 -30.07 79.72 -2.09
CA PRO A 306 -28.90 78.84 -2.08
C PRO A 306 -29.13 77.68 -3.06
N SER A 307 -28.20 77.54 -4.01
CA SER A 307 -28.13 76.45 -4.96
C SER A 307 -28.06 75.10 -4.24
N LEU A 308 -29.14 74.32 -4.33
CA LEU A 308 -29.13 72.90 -4.04
C LEU A 308 -28.29 72.21 -5.11
N SER A 309 -27.02 71.95 -4.77
CA SER A 309 -26.15 71.07 -5.54
C SER A 309 -26.82 69.70 -5.66
N SER A 310 -27.25 69.43 -6.88
CA SER A 310 -27.65 68.14 -7.43
C SER A 310 -26.53 67.11 -7.27
N LEU A 311 -26.42 66.51 -6.09
CA LEU A 311 -25.91 65.15 -5.99
C LEU A 311 -27.02 64.24 -6.49
N GLN A 312 -26.93 63.89 -7.78
CA GLN A 312 -27.62 62.77 -8.41
C GLN A 312 -27.24 61.48 -7.69
N SER A 313 -27.78 61.29 -6.48
CA SER A 313 -28.07 59.98 -5.96
C SER A 313 -29.18 59.47 -6.87
N ALA A 314 -28.82 58.76 -7.93
CA ALA A 314 -29.76 58.03 -8.74
C ALA A 314 -30.67 57.28 -7.75
N SER A 315 -31.90 57.74 -7.60
CA SER A 315 -32.92 57.06 -6.82
C SER A 315 -33.23 55.79 -7.60
N LEU A 316 -32.37 54.78 -7.40
CA LEU A 316 -32.67 53.40 -7.72
C LEU A 316 -34.10 53.20 -7.26
N SER A 317 -34.98 52.97 -8.21
CA SER A 317 -36.40 52.84 -7.91
C SER A 317 -36.52 51.75 -6.84
N ASP A 318 -37.49 51.85 -5.95
CA ASP A 318 -37.67 50.84 -4.88
C ASP A 318 -37.79 49.41 -5.47
N ASN A 319 -38.19 49.31 -6.75
CA ASN A 319 -38.16 48.08 -7.54
C ASN A 319 -36.74 47.60 -7.89
N ASP A 320 -35.79 48.48 -8.19
CA ASP A 320 -34.40 48.12 -8.47
C ASP A 320 -33.69 47.60 -7.21
N VAL A 321 -33.98 48.18 -6.05
CA VAL A 321 -33.45 47.69 -4.76
C VAL A 321 -34.02 46.30 -4.44
N LYS A 322 -35.33 46.09 -4.64
CA LYS A 322 -35.97 44.77 -4.49
C LYS A 322 -35.37 43.75 -5.46
N LEU A 323 -35.19 44.13 -6.72
CA LEU A 323 -34.61 43.24 -7.74
C LEU A 323 -33.14 42.91 -7.43
N ALA A 324 -32.36 43.87 -6.93
CA ALA A 324 -30.98 43.64 -6.49
C ALA A 324 -30.92 42.66 -5.32
N ASN A 325 -31.83 42.78 -4.35
CA ASN A 325 -31.93 41.85 -3.23
C ASN A 325 -32.36 40.45 -3.68
N VAL A 326 -33.34 40.33 -4.58
CA VAL A 326 -33.74 39.04 -5.16
C VAL A 326 -32.58 38.39 -5.92
N ARG A 327 -31.85 39.15 -6.74
CA ARG A 327 -30.64 38.64 -7.44
C ARG A 327 -29.59 38.18 -6.45
N LYS A 328 -29.33 38.95 -5.39
CA LYS A 328 -28.36 38.58 -4.35
C LYS A 328 -28.76 37.27 -3.68
N THR A 329 -30.01 37.13 -3.25
CA THR A 329 -30.54 35.91 -2.65
C THR A 329 -30.47 34.73 -3.60
N TYR A 330 -30.86 34.90 -4.87
CA TYR A 330 -30.77 33.87 -5.90
C TYR A 330 -29.32 33.39 -6.10
N ILE A 331 -28.36 34.32 -6.24
CA ILE A 331 -26.94 33.97 -6.40
C ILE A 331 -26.43 33.20 -5.18
N THR A 332 -26.78 33.64 -3.96
CA THR A 332 -26.38 32.94 -2.73
C THR A 332 -26.98 31.54 -2.65
N VAL A 333 -28.28 31.38 -2.93
CA VAL A 333 -28.96 30.08 -2.92
C VAL A 333 -28.38 29.16 -4.00
N LYS A 334 -28.19 29.67 -5.22
CA LYS A 334 -27.61 28.91 -6.34
C LYS A 334 -26.19 28.44 -6.04
N LYS A 335 -25.33 29.32 -5.49
CA LYS A 335 -23.98 28.92 -5.04
C LYS A 335 -23.99 27.82 -3.99
N ARG A 336 -24.91 27.90 -3.01
CA ARG A 336 -25.06 26.85 -1.98
C ARG A 336 -25.53 25.54 -2.61
N TYR A 337 -26.50 25.61 -3.52
CA TYR A 337 -26.99 24.44 -4.25
C TYR A 337 -25.89 23.80 -5.10
N ASP A 338 -25.15 24.57 -5.89
CA ASP A 338 -24.08 24.04 -6.74
C ASP A 338 -22.95 23.41 -5.92
N ASN A 339 -22.62 24.00 -4.76
CA ASN A 339 -21.66 23.42 -3.83
C ASN A 339 -22.19 22.09 -3.25
N LEU A 340 -23.43 22.08 -2.75
CA LEU A 340 -24.04 20.86 -2.21
C LEU A 340 -24.12 19.75 -3.27
N HIS A 341 -24.50 20.10 -4.50
CA HIS A 341 -24.56 19.20 -5.64
C HIS A 341 -23.17 18.64 -5.99
N SER A 342 -22.14 19.49 -6.00
CA SER A 342 -20.75 19.06 -6.22
C SER A 342 -20.28 18.07 -5.15
N VAL A 343 -20.54 18.36 -3.87
CA VAL A 343 -20.20 17.47 -2.75
C VAL A 343 -20.96 16.15 -2.86
N ALA A 344 -22.26 16.18 -3.13
CA ALA A 344 -23.08 14.98 -3.33
C ALA A 344 -22.57 14.12 -4.49
N SER A 345 -22.23 14.74 -5.62
CA SER A 345 -21.64 14.07 -6.79
C SER A 345 -20.29 13.42 -6.47
N ASN A 346 -19.43 14.10 -5.71
CA ASN A 346 -18.14 13.55 -5.27
C ASN A 346 -18.32 12.36 -4.33
N ILE A 347 -19.26 12.43 -3.38
CA ILE A 347 -19.59 11.32 -2.48
C ILE A 347 -20.12 10.12 -3.27
N SER A 348 -21.04 10.34 -4.21
CA SER A 348 -21.56 9.29 -5.09
C SER A 348 -20.43 8.63 -5.90
N THR A 349 -19.52 9.43 -6.45
CA THR A 349 -18.40 8.93 -7.26
C THR A 349 -17.39 8.15 -6.42
N ALA A 350 -17.03 8.67 -5.24
CA ALA A 350 -16.06 8.04 -4.34
C ALA A 350 -16.58 6.74 -3.71
N THR A 351 -17.88 6.68 -3.43
CA THR A 351 -18.52 5.49 -2.85
C THR A 351 -18.98 4.47 -3.90
N ARG A 352 -18.85 4.77 -5.19
CA ARG A 352 -19.26 3.88 -6.29
C ARG A 352 -18.73 2.43 -6.21
N PRO A 353 -17.49 2.15 -5.76
CA PRO A 353 -17.00 0.78 -5.66
C PRO A 353 -17.41 0.07 -4.36
N TRP A 354 -18.13 0.74 -3.44
CA TRP A 354 -18.50 0.16 -2.16
C TRP A 354 -19.75 -0.72 -2.31
N ASP A 355 -19.74 -1.87 -1.63
CA ASP A 355 -20.93 -2.72 -1.53
C ASP A 355 -21.88 -2.16 -0.46
N TYR A 356 -22.88 -1.38 -0.89
CA TYR A 356 -23.86 -0.74 -0.01
C TYR A 356 -24.74 -1.73 0.77
N GLY A 357 -24.76 -3.02 0.41
CA GLY A 357 -25.57 -4.04 1.08
C GLY A 357 -25.19 -4.24 2.55
N ASN A 358 -23.91 -4.03 2.89
CA ASN A 358 -23.37 -4.33 4.21
C ASN A 358 -23.35 -3.13 5.17
N PHE A 359 -23.75 -1.94 4.71
CA PHE A 359 -23.69 -0.70 5.49
C PHE A 359 -25.01 -0.32 6.20
N GLY A 360 -25.96 -1.25 6.27
CA GLY A 360 -27.25 -1.02 6.94
C GLY A 360 -27.99 0.21 6.40
N GLU A 361 -28.44 1.09 7.30
CA GLU A 361 -29.17 2.32 6.96
C GLU A 361 -28.31 3.34 6.20
N PHE A 362 -27.03 3.46 6.52
CA PHE A 362 -26.12 4.36 5.81
C PHE A 362 -26.00 3.98 4.33
N GLY A 363 -25.93 2.68 4.03
CA GLY A 363 -25.97 2.17 2.66
C GLY A 363 -27.31 2.45 1.95
N ALA A 364 -28.42 2.55 2.68
CA ALA A 364 -29.70 2.96 2.11
C ALA A 364 -29.71 4.45 1.71
N TYR A 365 -29.17 5.33 2.56
CA TYR A 365 -29.06 6.76 2.23
C TYR A 365 -28.14 7.03 1.04
N LEU A 366 -27.02 6.31 0.92
CA LEU A 366 -26.13 6.44 -0.25
C LEU A 366 -26.79 5.95 -1.54
N ARG A 367 -27.60 4.88 -1.48
CA ARG A 367 -28.40 4.43 -2.63
C ARG A 367 -29.43 5.49 -3.05
N GLN A 368 -30.15 6.09 -2.08
CA GLN A 368 -31.10 7.17 -2.35
C GLN A 368 -30.41 8.40 -2.95
N LEU A 369 -29.26 8.80 -2.41
CA LEU A 369 -28.47 9.91 -2.93
C LEU A 369 -28.04 9.67 -4.38
N LYS A 370 -27.59 8.45 -4.68
CA LYS A 370 -27.21 8.07 -6.04
C LYS A 370 -28.39 8.13 -7.00
N THR A 371 -29.53 7.56 -6.62
CA THR A 371 -30.76 7.61 -7.43
C THR A 371 -31.19 9.04 -7.72
N ALA A 372 -31.20 9.91 -6.69
CA ALA A 372 -31.58 11.31 -6.85
C ALA A 372 -30.62 12.11 -7.78
N LEU A 373 -29.33 11.76 -7.81
CA LEU A 373 -28.35 12.38 -8.72
C LEU A 373 -28.46 11.83 -10.15
N ASP A 374 -28.66 10.52 -10.29
CA ASP A 374 -28.76 9.85 -11.60
C ASP A 374 -30.06 10.24 -12.34
N GLU A 375 -31.18 10.40 -11.62
CA GLU A 375 -32.48 10.83 -12.20
C GLU A 375 -32.44 12.25 -12.76
N ASN A 376 -31.73 13.17 -12.10
CA ASN A 376 -31.58 14.54 -12.58
C ASN A 376 -30.62 14.65 -13.78
N GLY A 377 -29.59 13.79 -13.86
CA GLY A 377 -28.64 13.78 -14.98
C GLY A 377 -29.22 13.21 -16.28
N ALA A 378 -30.14 12.23 -16.20
CA ALA A 378 -30.74 11.61 -17.38
C ALA A 378 -31.81 12.49 -18.05
N ALA A 379 -32.54 13.31 -17.28
CA ALA A 379 -33.58 14.18 -17.81
C ALA A 379 -33.02 15.39 -18.59
N GLU A 380 -31.88 15.96 -18.17
CA GLU A 380 -31.28 17.11 -18.87
C GLU A 380 -30.58 16.75 -20.19
N GLN A 381 -30.09 15.52 -20.36
CA GLN A 381 -29.43 15.10 -21.61
C GLN A 381 -30.41 14.58 -22.69
N GLY A 382 -31.64 14.22 -22.32
CA GLY A 382 -32.65 13.70 -23.24
C GLY A 382 -33.51 14.75 -23.97
N SER A 383 -33.48 16.01 -23.54
CA SER A 383 -34.33 17.09 -24.10
C SER A 383 -33.60 17.98 -25.12
N VAL A 384 -32.58 17.47 -25.81
CA VAL A 384 -32.17 18.05 -27.10
C VAL A 384 -33.14 17.47 -28.14
N LEU A 385 -34.34 18.05 -28.16
CA LEU A 385 -35.30 17.91 -29.25
C LEU A 385 -34.57 18.37 -30.51
N VAL A 386 -34.05 17.40 -31.25
CA VAL A 386 -33.57 17.56 -32.61
C VAL A 386 -34.79 18.00 -33.42
N LEU A 387 -34.96 19.33 -33.52
CA LEU A 387 -35.73 19.99 -34.55
C LEU A 387 -35.03 19.67 -35.88
N HIS A 388 -35.28 18.46 -36.39
CA HIS A 388 -35.02 18.13 -37.77
C HIS A 388 -35.88 19.09 -38.60
N GLY A 389 -35.20 20.05 -39.22
CA GLY A 389 -35.82 20.98 -40.15
C GLY A 389 -36.56 20.21 -41.22
N ALA A 390 -37.88 20.41 -41.26
CA ALA A 390 -38.69 20.11 -42.43
C ALA A 390 -38.10 20.89 -43.60
N LYS A 391 -37.49 20.16 -44.54
CA LYS A 391 -37.19 20.69 -45.87
C LYS A 391 -38.53 20.83 -46.58
N ASN A 392 -38.86 22.07 -46.94
CA ASN A 392 -39.92 22.37 -47.89
C ASN A 392 -39.58 21.72 -49.24
N GLU A 393 -40.52 20.94 -49.76
CA GLU A 393 -40.78 20.83 -51.20
C GLU A 393 -41.97 21.74 -51.53
#